data_AF-A0A966EZJ3-F1
#
_entry.id   AF-A0A966EZJ3-F1
#
_cell.length_a   1.000
_cell.length_b   1.000
_cell.length_c   1.000
_cell.angle_alpha   90.00
_cell.angle_beta   90.00
_cell.angle_gamma   90.00
#
_symmetry.space_group_name_H-M   'P 1'
#
loop_
_entity.id
_entity.type
_entity.pdbx_description
1 polymer ?
#
loop_
_entity_poly.entity_id
_entity_poly.type
_entity_poly.pdbx_seq_one_letter_code
_entity_poly.pdbx_strand_id
1 'polypeptide(L)'
;MFDLSISEIAIIAIIATVVIGPKELPRALATAGKWMAKARGVMANFRTGLDAMVREAELQEMEKKWAAENERIMSEHPAVPVDDTAEEPRMEPLEGPPSDKSEPSDPVNDRPDLPPAGDAKP
;
A
#
# COMPACT_ATOMS: atom_id res chain seq x y z
N MET A 1 -32.06 11.54 25.75
CA MET A 1 -32.01 11.44 27.23
C MET A 1 -30.71 10.84 27.76
N PHE A 2 -29.62 10.92 27.00
CA PHE A 2 -28.26 11.02 27.53
C PHE A 2 -27.66 12.27 26.90
N ASP A 3 -27.72 13.38 27.63
CA ASP A 3 -27.08 14.62 27.18
C ASP A 3 -25.60 14.52 27.55
N LEU A 4 -24.76 14.20 26.56
CA LEU A 4 -23.29 14.26 26.66
C LEU A 4 -22.84 15.72 26.61
N SER A 5 -23.44 16.54 27.45
CA SER A 5 -23.05 17.93 27.60
C SER A 5 -21.87 18.03 28.56
N ILE A 6 -21.17 19.16 28.48
CA ILE A 6 -19.97 19.40 29.30
C ILE A 6 -20.32 19.33 30.80
N SER A 7 -21.52 19.75 31.20
CA SER A 7 -21.95 19.69 32.61
C SER A 7 -22.08 18.26 33.13
N GLU A 8 -22.71 17.37 32.36
CA GLU A 8 -22.90 15.97 32.75
C GLU A 8 -21.56 15.24 32.84
N ILE A 9 -20.65 15.48 31.88
CA ILE A 9 -19.29 14.94 31.93
C ILE A 9 -18.55 15.44 33.18
N ALA A 10 -18.70 16.72 33.54
CA ALA A 10 -18.09 17.27 34.76
C ALA A 10 -18.64 16.62 36.04
N ILE A 11 -19.96 16.39 36.12
CA ILE A 11 -20.58 15.70 37.27
C ILE A 11 -20.05 14.27 37.40
N ILE A 12 -19.98 13.53 36.29
CA ILE A 12 -19.44 12.15 36.29
C ILE A 12 -17.97 12.16 36.71
N ALA A 13 -17.17 13.12 36.23
CA ALA A 13 -15.76 13.25 36.60
C ALA A 13 -15.59 13.53 38.11
N ILE A 14 -16.45 14.36 38.71
CA ILE A 14 -16.44 14.62 40.15
C ILE A 14 -16.79 13.33 40.92
N ILE A 15 -17.85 12.62 40.52
CA ILE A 15 -18.26 11.37 41.19
C ILE A 15 -17.14 10.33 41.09
N ALA A 16 -16.57 10.14 39.89
CA ALA A 16 -15.45 9.22 39.67
C ALA A 16 -14.24 9.59 40.55
N THR A 17 -13.96 10.89 40.69
CA THR A 17 -12.88 11.41 41.55
C THR A 17 -13.13 11.10 43.02
N VAL A 18 -14.37 11.19 43.49
CA VAL A 18 -14.71 10.88 44.89
C VAL A 18 -14.64 9.39 45.17
N VAL A 19 -15.14 8.55 44.26
CA VAL A 19 -15.20 7.09 44.44
C VAL A 19 -13.83 6.44 44.32
N ILE A 20 -13.05 6.80 43.30
CA ILE A 20 -11.73 6.23 43.02
C ILE A 20 -10.65 6.97 43.79
N GLY A 21 -10.85 8.26 44.04
CA GLY A 21 -9.88 9.17 44.65
C GLY A 21 -9.14 10.02 43.59
N PRO A 22 -8.89 11.31 43.87
CA PRO A 22 -8.27 12.24 42.92
C PRO A 22 -6.84 11.88 42.52
N LYS A 23 -6.12 11.16 43.38
CA LYS A 23 -4.75 10.70 43.09
C LYS A 23 -4.72 9.42 42.27
N GLU A 24 -5.77 8.62 42.34
CA GLU A 24 -5.84 7.32 41.65
C GLU A 24 -6.47 7.43 40.27
N LEU A 25 -7.41 8.35 40.06
CA LEU A 25 -8.03 8.61 38.75
C LEU A 25 -7.01 8.78 37.61
N PRO A 26 -5.96 9.64 37.71
CA PRO A 26 -4.97 9.78 36.64
C PRO A 26 -4.20 8.48 36.38
N ARG A 27 -3.95 7.68 37.43
CA ARG A 27 -3.24 6.40 37.30
C ARG A 27 -4.15 5.31 36.71
N ALA A 28 -5.44 5.33 37.04
CA ALA A 28 -6.46 4.47 36.45
C ALA A 28 -6.65 4.78 34.96
N LEU A 29 -6.77 6.06 34.58
CA LEU A 29 -6.84 6.48 33.17
C LEU A 29 -5.57 6.07 32.40
N ALA A 30 -4.39 6.26 32.98
CA ALA A 30 -3.14 5.82 32.35
C ALA A 30 -3.10 4.30 32.12
N THR A 31 -3.64 3.52 33.07
CA THR A 31 -3.69 2.06 32.95
C THR A 31 -4.73 1.62 31.93
N ALA A 32 -5.95 2.15 32.00
CA ALA A 32 -7.01 1.89 31.03
C ALA A 32 -6.60 2.29 29.62
N GLY A 33 -5.95 3.45 29.46
CA GLY A 33 -5.39 3.91 28.18
C GLY A 33 -4.33 2.98 27.62
N LYS A 34 -3.41 2.46 28.44
CA LYS A 34 -2.42 1.45 28.00
C LYS A 34 -3.08 0.16 27.52
N TRP A 35 -4.12 -0.30 28.23
CA TRP A 35 -4.89 -1.48 27.83
C TRP A 35 -5.65 -1.24 26.53
N MET A 36 -6.28 -0.08 26.39
CA MET A 36 -7.01 0.30 25.18
C MET A 36 -6.07 0.47 23.98
N ALA A 37 -4.88 1.03 24.19
CA ALA A 37 -3.84 1.17 23.16
C ALA A 37 -3.35 -0.21 22.69
N LYS A 38 -3.14 -1.15 23.61
CA LYS A 38 -2.77 -2.53 23.29
C LYS A 38 -3.88 -3.23 22.50
N ALA A 39 -5.13 -3.11 22.93
CA ALA A 39 -6.29 -3.65 22.21
C ALA A 39 -6.42 -3.04 20.81
N ARG A 40 -6.16 -1.73 20.66
CA ARG A 40 -6.18 -1.06 19.36
C ARG A 40 -5.06 -1.53 18.43
N GLY A 41 -3.86 -1.78 18.95
CA GLY A 41 -2.76 -2.37 18.17
C GLY A 41 -3.09 -3.78 17.70
N VAL A 42 -3.72 -4.59 18.55
CA VAL A 42 -4.23 -5.92 18.19
C VAL A 42 -5.30 -5.81 17.09
N MET A 43 -6.28 -4.91 17.24
CA MET A 43 -7.31 -4.66 16.22
C MET A 43 -6.73 -4.17 14.89
N ALA A 44 -5.64 -3.39 14.91
CA ALA A 44 -4.95 -2.95 13.70
C ALA A 44 -4.38 -4.14 12.91
N ASN A 45 -3.78 -5.11 13.60
CA ASN A 45 -3.30 -6.34 12.97
C ASN A 45 -4.45 -7.21 12.44
N PHE A 46 -5.59 -7.26 13.16
CA PHE A 46 -6.80 -7.92 12.68
C PHE A 46 -7.39 -7.26 11.44
N ARG A 47 -7.30 -5.93 11.32
CA ARG A 47 -7.73 -5.23 10.12
C ARG A 47 -6.89 -5.64 8.92
N THR A 48 -5.56 -5.75 9.06
CA THR A 48 -4.68 -6.25 8.01
C THR A 48 -5.00 -7.70 7.62
N GLY A 49 -5.31 -8.56 8.61
CA GLY A 49 -5.72 -9.94 8.35
C GLY A 49 -7.12 -10.05 7.71
N LEU A 50 -8.06 -9.19 8.11
CA LEU A 50 -9.37 -9.08 7.50
C LEU A 50 -9.28 -8.54 6.09
N ASP A 51 -8.45 -7.53 5.82
CA ASP A 51 -8.25 -6.99 4.47
C ASP A 51 -7.69 -8.06 3.53
N ALA A 52 -6.82 -8.96 4.01
CA ALA A 52 -6.34 -10.11 3.24
C ALA A 52 -7.47 -11.13 2.94
N MET A 53 -8.29 -11.47 3.93
CA MET A 53 -9.43 -12.38 3.74
C MET A 53 -10.55 -11.78 2.90
N VAL A 54 -10.84 -10.47 3.07
CA VAL A 54 -11.84 -9.74 2.29
C VAL A 54 -11.38 -9.65 0.85
N ARG A 55 -10.10 -9.38 0.59
CA ARG A 55 -9.57 -9.44 -0.77
C ARG A 55 -9.75 -10.81 -1.40
N GLU A 56 -9.56 -11.89 -0.64
CA GLU A 56 -9.80 -13.25 -1.12
C GLU A 56 -11.30 -13.53 -1.36
N ALA A 57 -12.19 -13.03 -0.50
CA ALA A 57 -13.64 -13.12 -0.68
C ALA A 57 -14.13 -12.30 -1.89
N GLU A 58 -13.59 -11.10 -2.10
CA GLU A 58 -13.83 -10.27 -3.29
C GLU A 58 -13.32 -10.96 -4.56
N LEU A 59 -12.16 -11.63 -4.50
CA LEU A 59 -11.62 -12.41 -5.62
C LEU A 59 -12.52 -13.60 -5.99
N GLN A 60 -13.06 -14.33 -5.02
CA GLN A 60 -14.01 -15.42 -5.27
C GLN A 60 -15.32 -14.92 -5.90
N GLU A 61 -15.84 -13.76 -5.47
CA GLU A 61 -17.01 -13.15 -6.11
C GLU A 61 -16.73 -12.66 -7.53
N MET A 62 -15.54 -12.09 -7.78
CA MET A 62 -15.13 -11.66 -9.12
C MET A 62 -14.97 -12.85 -10.08
N GLU A 63 -14.35 -13.94 -9.64
CA GLU A 63 -14.19 -15.17 -10.43
C GLU A 63 -15.55 -15.77 -10.79
N LYS A 64 -16.50 -15.78 -9.85
CA LYS A 64 -17.86 -16.27 -10.08
C LYS A 64 -18.63 -15.41 -11.10
N LYS A 65 -18.45 -14.09 -11.05
CA LYS A 65 -19.02 -13.15 -12.04
C LYS A 65 -18.40 -13.35 -13.42
N TRP A 66 -17.08 -13.54 -13.49
CA TRP A 66 -16.38 -13.80 -14.75
C TRP A 66 -16.80 -15.13 -15.37
N ALA A 67 -16.93 -16.19 -14.57
CA ALA A 67 -17.38 -17.50 -15.04
C ALA A 67 -18.80 -17.43 -15.60
N ALA A 68 -19.72 -16.76 -14.90
CA ALA A 68 -21.11 -16.58 -15.36
C ALA A 68 -21.19 -15.74 -16.65
N GLU A 69 -20.39 -14.67 -16.76
CA GLU A 69 -20.34 -13.85 -17.97
C GLU A 69 -19.69 -14.58 -19.14
N ASN A 70 -18.63 -15.37 -18.90
CA ASN A 70 -17.99 -16.19 -19.93
C ASN A 70 -18.94 -17.28 -20.45
N GLU A 71 -19.69 -17.94 -19.56
CA GLU A 71 -20.72 -18.92 -19.95
C GLU A 71 -21.82 -18.25 -20.79
N ARG A 72 -22.23 -17.04 -20.41
CA ARG A 72 -23.19 -16.24 -21.18
C ARG A 72 -22.65 -15.87 -22.57
N ILE A 73 -21.42 -15.38 -22.67
CA ILE A 73 -20.78 -15.06 -23.95
C ILE A 73 -20.67 -16.30 -24.85
N MET A 74 -20.29 -17.45 -24.29
CA MET A 74 -20.20 -18.72 -25.05
C MET A 74 -21.58 -19.21 -25.52
N SER A 75 -22.65 -18.91 -24.76
CA SER A 75 -24.01 -19.23 -25.16
C SER A 75 -24.58 -18.27 -26.23
N GLU A 76 -24.20 -17.00 -26.17
CA GLU A 76 -24.64 -15.96 -27.11
C GLU A 76 -23.81 -15.95 -28.42
N HIS A 77 -22.54 -16.37 -28.36
CA HIS A 77 -21.63 -16.54 -29.48
C HIS A 77 -21.07 -17.98 -29.53
N PRO A 78 -21.79 -18.95 -30.12
CA PRO A 78 -21.22 -20.26 -30.38
C PRO A 78 -19.98 -20.08 -31.25
N ALA A 79 -18.87 -20.71 -30.84
CA ALA A 79 -17.59 -20.63 -31.52
C ALA A 79 -17.78 -20.88 -33.03
N VAL A 80 -17.66 -19.81 -33.81
CA VAL A 80 -17.62 -19.90 -35.26
C VAL A 80 -16.42 -20.79 -35.57
N PRO A 81 -16.57 -21.90 -36.31
CA PRO A 81 -15.43 -22.67 -36.76
C PRO A 81 -14.49 -21.69 -37.46
N VAL A 82 -13.27 -21.57 -36.93
CA VAL A 82 -12.22 -20.86 -37.65
C VAL A 82 -11.94 -21.77 -38.84
N ASP A 83 -12.55 -21.46 -39.98
CA ASP A 83 -12.15 -22.06 -41.25
C ASP A 83 -10.66 -21.74 -41.39
N ASP A 84 -9.82 -22.78 -41.50
CA ASP A 84 -8.34 -22.75 -41.60
C ASP A 84 -7.83 -22.05 -42.88
N THR A 85 -8.57 -21.08 -43.42
CA THR A 85 -8.27 -20.40 -44.69
C THR A 85 -8.07 -18.89 -44.57
N ALA A 86 -8.08 -18.33 -43.36
CA ALA A 86 -7.70 -16.94 -43.15
C ALA A 86 -6.17 -16.81 -43.11
N GLU A 87 -5.60 -16.17 -44.13
CA GLU A 87 -4.18 -15.85 -44.22
C GLU A 87 -3.62 -15.31 -42.90
N GLU A 88 -2.54 -15.92 -42.43
CA GLU A 88 -1.81 -15.46 -41.25
C GLU A 88 -1.49 -13.97 -41.37
N PRO A 89 -1.75 -13.15 -40.34
CA PRO A 89 -1.36 -11.75 -40.37
C PRO A 89 0.17 -11.68 -40.34
N ARG A 90 0.78 -11.53 -41.52
CA ARG A 90 2.22 -11.34 -41.68
C ARG A 90 2.62 -10.05 -40.98
N MET A 91 3.28 -10.18 -39.84
CA MET A 91 3.90 -9.05 -39.16
C MET A 91 5.17 -8.66 -39.91
N GLU A 92 5.14 -7.56 -40.67
CA GLU A 92 6.36 -6.96 -41.20
C GLU A 92 7.12 -6.22 -40.07
N PRO A 93 8.42 -6.48 -39.88
CA PRO A 93 9.23 -5.73 -38.92
C PRO A 93 9.33 -4.26 -39.37
N LEU A 94 8.98 -3.33 -38.49
CA LEU A 94 9.24 -1.91 -38.71
C LEU A 94 10.76 -1.68 -38.73
N GLU A 95 11.27 -1.06 -39.81
CA GLU A 95 12.66 -0.61 -39.89
C GLU A 95 12.93 0.39 -38.75
N GLY A 96 13.89 0.06 -37.89
CA GLY A 96 14.32 0.92 -36.79
C GLY A 96 14.93 2.23 -37.30
N PRO A 97 14.96 3.29 -36.45
CA PRO A 97 15.47 4.59 -36.83
C PRO A 97 16.96 4.53 -37.22
N PRO A 98 17.43 5.41 -38.11
CA PRO A 98 18.78 5.35 -38.66
C PRO A 98 19.81 5.42 -37.53
N SER A 99 20.66 4.39 -37.48
CA SER A 99 21.77 4.29 -36.55
C SER A 99 22.80 5.39 -36.87
N ASP A 100 22.78 6.46 -36.08
CA ASP A 100 23.79 7.51 -36.15
C ASP A 100 25.13 6.96 -35.63
N LYS A 101 26.13 6.92 -36.52
CA LYS A 101 27.49 6.45 -36.22
C LYS A 101 28.20 7.54 -35.41
N SER A 102 28.19 7.42 -34.09
CA SER A 102 29.16 8.12 -33.24
C SER A 102 30.26 7.16 -32.84
N GLU A 103 31.46 7.38 -33.38
CA GLU A 103 32.70 6.70 -33.02
C GLU A 103 33.04 6.88 -31.51
N PRO A 104 33.73 5.92 -30.88
CA PRO A 104 34.05 5.98 -29.46
C PRO A 104 35.30 6.82 -29.21
N SER A 105 35.18 7.90 -28.45
CA SER A 105 36.34 8.65 -27.92
C SER A 105 36.73 8.14 -26.53
N ASP A 106 38.03 7.87 -26.37
CA ASP A 106 38.75 7.31 -25.22
C ASP A 106 38.39 7.90 -23.83
N PRO A 107 38.53 7.12 -22.74
CA PRO A 107 38.28 7.60 -21.39
C PRO A 107 39.49 8.44 -20.91
N VAL A 108 39.30 9.75 -20.82
CA VAL A 108 40.25 10.64 -20.13
C VAL A 108 40.12 10.43 -18.62
N ASN A 109 41.25 10.04 -18.04
CA ASN A 109 41.57 9.79 -16.65
C ASN A 109 41.32 11.00 -15.75
N ASP A 110 40.20 11.04 -15.03
CA ASP A 110 39.93 11.98 -13.93
C ASP A 110 40.71 11.54 -12.68
N ARG A 111 41.97 11.98 -12.56
CA ARG A 111 42.69 12.03 -11.29
C ARG A 111 42.69 13.47 -10.78
N PRO A 112 42.13 13.76 -9.59
CA PRO A 112 42.21 15.10 -9.01
C PRO A 112 43.66 15.43 -8.60
N ASP A 113 44.20 16.52 -9.16
CA ASP A 113 45.51 17.05 -8.82
C ASP A 113 45.57 17.53 -7.36
N LEU A 114 46.42 16.89 -6.55
CA LEU A 114 46.79 17.36 -5.22
C LEU A 114 47.89 18.43 -5.33
N PRO A 115 47.78 19.57 -4.63
CA PRO A 115 48.81 20.60 -4.63
C PRO A 115 50.10 20.12 -3.91
N PRO A 116 51.29 20.54 -4.36
CA PRO A 116 52.55 20.09 -3.79
C PRO A 116 52.75 20.64 -2.38
N ALA A 117 53.00 19.73 -1.43
CA ALA A 117 53.42 20.04 -0.09
C ALA A 117 54.93 20.31 -0.03
N GLY A 118 55.29 21.48 0.48
CA GLY A 118 56.56 21.71 1.16
C GLY A 118 57.46 22.75 0.50
N ASP A 119 57.62 23.88 1.17
CA ASP A 119 58.93 24.48 1.35
C ASP A 119 59.07 24.92 2.81
N ALA A 120 60.14 24.44 3.44
CA ALA A 120 60.53 24.73 4.80
C ALA A 120 61.76 25.66 4.80
N LYS A 121 61.76 26.57 5.80
CA LYS A 121 62.90 27.22 6.47
C LYS A 121 63.62 28.38 5.75
N PRO A 122 64.46 29.16 6.48
CA PRO A 122 64.77 29.14 7.92
C PRO A 122 64.03 30.16 8.79
#